data_AF-A0A8H4XVS8-F1
#
_entry.id   AF-A0A8H4XVS8-F1
#
_cell.length_a   1.000
_cell.length_b   1.000
_cell.length_c   1.000
_cell.angle_alpha   90.00
_cell.angle_beta   90.00
_cell.angle_gamma   90.00
#
_symmetry.space_group_name_H-M   'P 1'
#
loop_
_entity.id
_entity.type
_entity.pdbx_description
1 polymer ?
#
loop_
_entity_poly.entity_id
_entity_poly.type
_entity_poly.pdbx_seq_one_letter_code
_entity_poly.pdbx_strand_id
1 'polypeptide(L)'
;MSLSRSSRQALLLGRQTSRRSQLSSQKRGVANLTPPHQANAISRLQTAVDPSSEEFRENEKAMGEVMKRIQELTRKYQKGGSEKARQKHLDRKKMLPRDRVTALIDPGTTFMELSPMAGHELYPEAEVPAGGIITGVGVVEGVTCVIVANDSTVKGGTYYPITVKKHLRAQAVARENKLPCIYLVDSGGANLPHQADVFPDQNHFGRIFYNQARMSSEGIPQIAVVMGPCTA
;
A
#
# COMPACT_ATOMS: atom_id res chain seq x y z
N MET A 1 -0.71 -78.76 38.56
CA MET A 1 0.21 -78.47 37.43
C MET A 1 -0.37 -77.28 36.69
N SER A 2 0.30 -76.18 36.35
CA SER A 2 1.66 -75.68 36.52
C SER A 2 1.56 -74.15 36.46
N LEU A 3 2.45 -73.45 37.18
CA LEU A 3 2.66 -72.01 37.00
C LEU A 3 3.31 -71.79 35.63
N SER A 4 2.83 -70.82 34.83
CA SER A 4 3.74 -70.12 33.92
C SER A 4 4.19 -68.81 34.58
N ARG A 5 5.46 -68.84 34.97
CA ARG A 5 6.22 -67.90 35.80
C ARG A 5 6.61 -66.59 35.09
N SER A 6 5.94 -66.21 33.99
CA SER A 6 6.48 -65.15 33.11
C SER A 6 5.89 -63.75 33.33
N SER A 7 4.68 -63.61 33.87
CA SER A 7 3.97 -62.31 33.80
C SER A 7 3.99 -61.47 35.08
N ARG A 8 4.55 -61.98 36.19
CA ARG A 8 4.60 -61.27 37.49
C ARG A 8 5.99 -60.78 37.89
N GLN A 9 7.04 -61.11 37.14
CA GLN A 9 8.40 -60.58 37.37
C GLN A 9 8.72 -59.31 36.56
N ALA A 10 7.91 -58.96 35.54
CA ALA A 10 8.07 -57.70 34.80
C ALA A 10 7.54 -56.46 35.56
N LEU A 11 6.75 -56.66 36.63
CA LEU A 11 6.11 -55.58 37.39
C LEU A 11 6.85 -55.20 38.69
N LEU A 12 7.95 -55.88 39.02
CA LEU A 12 8.71 -55.67 40.27
C LEU A 12 10.16 -55.18 40.05
N LEU A 13 10.59 -54.99 38.80
CA LEU A 13 11.94 -54.49 38.45
C LEU A 13 11.98 -53.05 37.91
N GLY A 14 10.85 -52.34 37.82
CA GLY A 14 10.82 -50.94 37.42
C GLY A 14 10.84 -49.92 38.57
N ARG A 15 10.91 -50.37 39.83
CA ARG A 15 10.69 -49.52 41.02
C ARG A 15 11.95 -48.92 41.65
N GLN A 16 13.12 -49.09 41.04
CA GLN A 16 14.35 -48.45 41.49
C GLN A 16 15.11 -47.90 40.30
N THR A 17 15.10 -46.57 40.18
CA THR A 17 16.02 -45.66 39.45
C THR A 17 15.28 -44.64 38.61
N SER A 18 14.65 -43.69 39.28
CA SER A 18 14.56 -42.33 38.75
C SER A 18 14.28 -41.43 39.95
N ARG A 19 15.35 -41.06 40.66
CA ARG A 19 15.34 -39.78 41.36
C ARG A 19 15.06 -38.76 40.26
N ARG A 20 13.79 -38.34 40.12
CA ARG A 20 13.47 -37.09 39.46
C ARG A 20 14.27 -36.04 40.21
N SER A 21 15.41 -35.67 39.66
CA SER A 21 16.03 -34.41 40.01
C SER A 21 14.94 -33.38 39.74
N GLN A 22 14.45 -32.76 40.82
CA GLN A 22 13.80 -31.48 40.70
C GLN A 22 14.89 -30.55 40.17
N LEU A 23 15.07 -30.53 38.85
CA LEU A 23 15.70 -29.42 38.17
C LEU A 23 14.80 -28.24 38.51
N SER A 24 15.21 -27.49 39.54
CA SER A 24 14.59 -26.23 39.86
C SER A 24 14.56 -25.47 38.55
N SER A 25 13.36 -25.15 38.07
CA SER A 25 13.19 -24.22 36.97
C SER A 25 13.69 -22.87 37.49
N GLN A 26 15.02 -22.68 37.44
CA GLN A 26 15.59 -21.35 37.40
C GLN A 26 15.09 -20.77 36.08
N LYS A 27 13.90 -20.17 36.13
CA LYS A 27 13.53 -19.15 35.16
C LYS A 27 14.66 -18.14 35.23
N ARG A 28 15.56 -18.16 34.24
CA ARG A 28 16.55 -17.09 34.08
C ARG A 28 15.73 -15.81 34.06
N GLY A 29 15.85 -14.99 35.10
CA GLY A 29 15.33 -13.65 35.05
C GLY A 29 15.90 -13.03 33.80
N VAL A 30 15.05 -12.50 32.92
CA VAL A 30 15.53 -11.70 31.80
C VAL A 30 16.46 -10.66 32.42
N ALA A 31 17.74 -10.71 32.05
CA ALA A 31 18.70 -9.75 32.56
C ALA A 31 18.29 -8.39 32.01
N ASN A 32 17.55 -7.62 32.81
CA ASN A 32 16.98 -6.33 32.41
C ASN A 32 18.05 -5.23 32.28
N LEU A 33 19.32 -5.57 32.49
CA LEU A 33 20.44 -4.64 32.41
C LEU A 33 21.57 -5.24 31.57
N THR A 34 21.43 -5.15 30.25
CA THR A 34 22.57 -5.30 29.34
C THR A 34 23.25 -3.93 29.23
N PRO A 35 24.52 -3.78 29.67
CA PRO A 35 25.25 -2.53 29.52
C PRO A 35 25.22 -2.05 28.06
N PRO A 36 25.10 -0.73 27.77
CA PRO A 36 24.92 -0.23 26.41
C PRO A 36 25.97 -0.71 25.40
N HIS A 37 27.22 -0.94 25.84
CA HIS A 37 28.28 -1.48 25.00
C HIS A 37 28.07 -2.97 24.63
N GLN A 38 27.58 -3.80 25.55
CA GLN A 38 27.20 -5.19 25.29
C GLN A 38 25.92 -5.29 24.46
N ALA A 39 24.95 -4.40 24.71
CA ALA A 39 23.76 -4.29 23.87
C ALA A 39 24.14 -3.94 22.43
N ASN A 40 25.00 -2.93 22.23
CA ASN A 40 25.49 -2.55 20.89
C ASN A 40 26.28 -3.65 20.18
N ALA A 41 26.98 -4.52 20.92
CA ALA A 41 27.72 -5.66 20.36
C ALA A 41 26.80 -6.83 19.98
N ILE A 42 25.71 -7.05 20.71
CA ILE A 42 24.74 -8.13 20.47
C ILE A 42 23.64 -7.69 19.47
N SER A 43 23.34 -6.40 19.39
CA SER A 43 22.25 -5.84 18.56
C SER A 43 22.64 -5.54 17.11
N ARG A 44 23.90 -5.71 16.71
CA ARG A 44 24.33 -5.57 15.31
C ARG A 44 24.31 -6.92 14.61
N LEU A 45 23.40 -7.09 13.67
CA LEU A 45 23.41 -8.24 12.75
C LEU A 45 24.63 -8.13 11.84
N GLN A 46 25.60 -9.03 12.00
CA GLN A 46 26.75 -9.12 11.11
C GLN A 46 26.27 -9.64 9.75
N THR A 47 26.68 -8.97 8.67
CA THR A 47 26.36 -9.46 7.33
C THR A 47 27.13 -10.74 7.04
N ALA A 48 26.43 -11.77 6.63
CA ALA A 48 27.02 -13.00 6.08
C ALA A 48 27.09 -12.96 4.54
N VAL A 49 26.53 -11.91 3.93
CA VAL A 49 26.51 -11.73 2.47
C VAL A 49 27.88 -11.23 2.03
N ASP A 50 28.49 -11.93 1.07
CA ASP A 50 29.69 -11.51 0.35
C ASP A 50 29.28 -10.83 -0.98
N PRO A 51 29.40 -9.49 -1.08
CA PRO A 51 29.03 -8.76 -2.30
C PRO A 51 29.94 -9.03 -3.50
N SER A 52 31.10 -9.66 -3.27
CA SER A 52 32.06 -9.99 -4.33
C SER A 52 31.79 -11.35 -4.99
N SER A 53 30.98 -12.19 -4.35
CA SER A 53 30.60 -13.52 -4.84
C SER A 53 29.85 -13.47 -6.17
N GLU A 54 29.98 -14.53 -6.96
CA GLU A 54 29.26 -14.66 -8.24
C GLU A 54 27.75 -14.72 -8.02
N GLU A 55 27.29 -15.49 -7.02
CA GLU A 55 25.88 -15.59 -6.63
C GLU A 55 25.28 -14.21 -6.31
N PHE A 56 25.99 -13.36 -5.56
CA PHE A 56 25.51 -12.01 -5.26
C PHE A 56 25.34 -11.18 -6.54
N ARG A 57 26.32 -11.23 -7.45
CA ARG A 57 26.28 -10.46 -8.71
C ARG A 57 25.16 -10.92 -9.64
N GLU A 58 24.88 -12.22 -9.70
CA GLU A 58 23.75 -12.76 -10.46
C GLU A 58 22.41 -12.28 -9.87
N ASN A 59 22.26 -12.36 -8.55
CA ASN A 59 21.07 -11.87 -7.85
C ASN A 59 20.86 -10.36 -8.01
N GLU A 60 21.94 -9.57 -7.89
CA GLU A 60 21.92 -8.13 -8.12
C GLU A 60 21.49 -7.79 -9.55
N LYS A 61 22.05 -8.49 -10.55
CA LYS A 61 21.68 -8.29 -11.95
C LYS A 61 20.21 -8.59 -12.19
N ALA A 62 19.72 -9.74 -11.73
CA ALA A 62 18.33 -10.15 -11.90
C ALA A 62 17.36 -9.15 -11.24
N MET A 63 17.66 -8.70 -10.02
CA MET A 63 16.87 -7.67 -9.34
C MET A 63 16.93 -6.33 -10.09
N GLY A 64 18.11 -5.95 -10.58
CA GLY A 64 18.31 -4.72 -11.36
C GLY A 64 17.45 -4.66 -12.61
N GLU A 65 17.30 -5.78 -13.34
CA GLU A 65 16.43 -5.88 -14.51
C GLU A 65 14.95 -5.65 -14.16
N VAL A 66 14.46 -6.26 -13.08
CA VAL A 66 13.08 -6.08 -12.60
C VAL A 66 12.84 -4.64 -12.15
N MET A 67 13.77 -4.06 -11.38
CA MET A 67 13.68 -2.68 -10.91
C MET A 67 13.66 -1.68 -12.07
N LYS A 68 14.50 -1.89 -13.09
CA LYS A 68 14.50 -1.06 -14.30
C LYS A 68 13.13 -1.11 -15.01
N ARG A 69 12.56 -2.31 -15.19
CA ARG A 69 11.24 -2.45 -15.80
C ARG A 69 10.14 -1.73 -15.01
N ILE A 70 10.14 -1.84 -13.69
CA ILE A 70 9.17 -1.14 -12.82
C ILE A 70 9.35 0.38 -12.94
N GLN A 71 10.58 0.88 -12.95
CA GLN A 71 10.87 2.31 -13.09
C GLN A 71 10.40 2.86 -14.44
N GLU A 72 10.66 2.14 -15.54
CA GLU A 72 10.22 2.52 -16.88
C GLU A 72 8.69 2.57 -17.00
N LEU A 73 8.00 1.54 -16.50
CA LEU A 73 6.54 1.50 -16.47
C LEU A 73 5.96 2.63 -15.61
N THR A 74 6.55 2.88 -14.44
CA THR A 74 6.10 3.96 -13.55
C THR A 74 6.29 5.33 -14.22
N ARG A 75 7.44 5.59 -14.85
CA ARG A 75 7.68 6.83 -15.61
C ARG A 75 6.72 7.00 -16.77
N LYS A 76 6.34 5.90 -17.46
CA LYS A 76 5.32 5.93 -18.50
C LYS A 76 3.98 6.40 -17.93
N TYR A 77 3.51 5.81 -16.85
CA TYR A 77 2.22 6.15 -16.24
C TYR A 77 2.19 7.48 -15.52
N GLN A 78 3.34 7.98 -15.07
CA GLN A 78 3.44 9.33 -14.52
C GLN A 78 3.11 10.42 -15.55
N LYS A 79 3.24 10.14 -16.85
CA LYS A 79 2.87 11.12 -17.90
C LYS A 79 1.37 11.38 -17.99
N GLY A 80 0.52 10.47 -17.48
CA GLY A 80 -0.93 10.57 -17.62
C GLY A 80 -1.40 10.12 -19.02
N GLY A 81 -2.38 10.82 -19.57
CA GLY A 81 -2.95 10.53 -20.89
C GLY A 81 -2.01 10.78 -22.07
N SER A 82 -2.53 10.61 -23.29
CA SER A 82 -1.75 10.83 -24.50
C SER A 82 -1.25 12.28 -24.60
N GLU A 83 -0.15 12.50 -25.32
CA GLU A 83 0.43 13.82 -25.52
C GLU A 83 -0.60 14.83 -26.06
N LYS A 84 -1.41 14.42 -27.03
CA LYS A 84 -2.52 15.22 -27.57
C LYS A 84 -3.53 15.61 -26.48
N ALA A 85 -3.87 14.70 -25.56
CA ALA A 85 -4.79 14.99 -24.47
C ALA A 85 -4.18 15.95 -23.44
N ARG A 86 -2.89 15.79 -23.13
CA ARG A 86 -2.15 16.69 -22.24
C ARG A 86 -2.03 18.09 -22.84
N GLN A 87 -1.70 18.20 -24.12
CA GLN A 87 -1.63 19.50 -24.81
C GLN A 87 -3.00 20.19 -24.79
N LYS A 88 -4.08 19.48 -25.14
CA LYS A 88 -5.44 20.02 -25.06
C LYS A 88 -5.82 20.48 -23.65
N HIS A 89 -5.31 19.82 -22.61
CA HIS A 89 -5.52 20.22 -21.22
C HIS A 89 -4.76 21.51 -20.88
N LEU A 90 -3.52 21.63 -21.33
CA LEU A 90 -2.70 22.83 -21.17
C LEU A 90 -3.24 24.02 -21.96
N ASP A 91 -3.73 23.80 -23.18
CA ASP A 91 -4.35 24.85 -24.03
C ASP A 91 -5.59 25.46 -23.35
N ARG A 92 -6.25 24.71 -22.47
CA ARG A 92 -7.35 25.20 -21.61
C ARG A 92 -6.86 25.99 -20.40
N LYS A 93 -5.56 26.29 -20.32
CA LYS A 93 -4.89 26.99 -19.21
C LYS A 93 -5.04 26.27 -17.86
N LYS A 94 -5.10 24.94 -17.89
CA LYS A 94 -5.20 24.10 -16.69
C LYS A 94 -3.86 23.48 -16.36
N MET A 95 -3.48 23.54 -15.08
CA MET A 95 -2.34 22.81 -14.54
C MET A 95 -2.58 21.29 -14.65
N LEU A 96 -1.55 20.50 -14.97
CA LEU A 96 -1.67 19.05 -15.01
C LEU A 96 -1.91 18.48 -13.60
N PRO A 97 -2.59 17.32 -13.47
CA PRO A 97 -2.93 16.74 -12.18
C PRO A 97 -1.77 16.53 -11.22
N ARG A 98 -0.62 16.03 -11.71
CA ARG A 98 0.58 15.84 -10.88
C ARG A 98 1.22 17.15 -10.47
N ASP A 99 1.22 18.14 -11.36
CA ASP A 99 1.72 19.48 -11.04
C ASP A 99 0.85 20.12 -9.94
N ARG A 100 -0.47 19.87 -9.95
CA ARG A 100 -1.38 20.31 -8.87
C ARG A 100 -1.04 19.67 -7.53
N VAL A 101 -0.74 18.36 -7.52
CA VAL A 101 -0.29 17.67 -6.30
C VAL A 101 1.03 18.27 -5.81
N THR A 102 2.00 18.47 -6.69
CA THR A 102 3.30 19.08 -6.36
C THR A 102 3.14 20.51 -5.84
N ALA A 103 2.22 21.30 -6.40
CA ALA A 103 1.96 22.66 -5.95
C ALA A 103 1.19 22.73 -4.63
N LEU A 104 0.46 21.67 -4.27
CA LEU A 104 -0.34 21.59 -3.04
C LEU A 104 0.50 21.17 -1.82
N ILE A 105 1.46 20.26 -2.02
CA ILE A 105 2.27 19.73 -0.91
C ILE A 105 3.34 20.72 -0.46
N ASP A 106 3.72 20.63 0.81
CA ASP A 106 4.73 21.48 1.41
C ASP A 106 6.11 21.28 0.75
N PRO A 107 6.84 22.37 0.43
CA PRO A 107 8.18 22.28 -0.14
C PRO A 107 9.13 21.43 0.71
N GLY A 108 9.89 20.54 0.06
CA GLY A 108 10.83 19.65 0.73
C GLY A 108 10.20 18.39 1.36
N THR A 109 8.88 18.24 1.30
CA THR A 109 8.20 17.02 1.73
C THR A 109 8.06 16.03 0.55
N THR A 110 7.83 14.76 0.88
CA THR A 110 7.64 13.70 -0.11
C THR A 110 6.16 13.39 -0.29
N PHE A 111 5.80 12.99 -1.52
CA PHE A 111 4.49 12.43 -1.82
C PHE A 111 4.58 10.92 -1.99
N MET A 112 3.96 10.18 -1.09
CA MET A 112 3.87 8.73 -1.17
C MET A 112 2.68 8.34 -2.05
N GLU A 113 2.93 8.16 -3.35
CA GLU A 113 1.90 7.74 -4.30
C GLU A 113 1.42 6.30 -4.04
N LEU A 114 0.11 6.13 -4.01
CA LEU A 114 -0.56 4.83 -3.87
C LEU A 114 -0.97 4.30 -5.24
N SER A 115 -0.64 3.02 -5.49
CA SER A 115 -1.04 2.28 -6.68
C SER A 115 -0.74 3.00 -8.02
N PRO A 116 0.51 3.43 -8.28
CA PRO A 116 0.87 4.17 -9.50
C PRO A 116 0.66 3.34 -10.79
N MET A 117 0.68 2.01 -10.69
CA MET A 117 0.46 1.09 -11.81
C MET A 117 -1.00 0.59 -11.94
N ALA A 118 -1.95 1.22 -11.24
CA ALA A 118 -3.36 0.85 -11.39
C ALA A 118 -3.79 0.95 -12.87
N GLY A 119 -4.53 -0.05 -13.36
CA GLY A 119 -4.97 -0.12 -14.75
C GLY A 119 -3.94 -0.68 -15.75
N HIS A 120 -2.73 -1.06 -15.31
CA HIS A 120 -1.73 -1.70 -16.17
C HIS A 120 -2.30 -2.99 -16.79
N GLU A 121 -2.37 -3.03 -18.12
CA GLU A 121 -2.84 -4.17 -18.93
C GLU A 121 -4.23 -4.71 -18.54
N LEU A 122 -5.03 -3.91 -17.83
CA LEU A 122 -6.32 -4.35 -17.29
C LEU A 122 -7.46 -4.25 -18.31
N TYR A 123 -7.39 -3.27 -19.22
CA TYR A 123 -8.43 -3.00 -20.21
C TYR A 123 -7.85 -3.19 -21.63
N PRO A 124 -8.21 -4.26 -22.35
CA PRO A 124 -7.68 -4.54 -23.69
C PRO A 124 -7.94 -3.41 -24.70
N GLU A 125 -9.04 -2.68 -24.52
CA GLU A 125 -9.51 -1.62 -25.41
C GLU A 125 -8.94 -0.24 -25.09
N ALA A 126 -8.27 -0.08 -23.96
CA ALA A 126 -7.90 1.23 -23.45
C ALA A 126 -6.71 1.20 -22.49
N GLU A 127 -5.72 2.06 -22.72
CA GLU A 127 -4.76 2.39 -21.68
C GLU A 127 -5.39 3.37 -20.68
N VAL A 128 -5.35 3.03 -19.39
CA VAL A 128 -5.84 3.85 -18.28
C VAL A 128 -4.72 4.06 -17.26
N PRO A 129 -3.73 4.93 -17.57
CA PRO A 129 -2.57 5.18 -16.71
C PRO A 129 -2.96 5.55 -15.28
N ALA A 130 -2.35 4.89 -14.30
CA ALA A 130 -2.62 5.06 -12.87
C ALA A 130 -4.11 4.93 -12.48
N GLY A 131 -4.95 4.31 -13.31
CA GLY A 131 -6.39 4.21 -13.12
C GLY A 131 -7.12 5.54 -13.35
N GLY A 132 -6.52 6.52 -14.02
CA GLY A 132 -7.12 7.83 -14.28
C GLY A 132 -7.23 8.73 -13.04
N ILE A 133 -6.55 8.37 -11.95
CA ILE A 133 -6.57 9.08 -10.68
C ILE A 133 -5.23 8.92 -9.95
N ILE A 134 -4.69 10.02 -9.47
CA ILE A 134 -3.50 10.06 -8.62
C ILE A 134 -3.97 10.08 -7.18
N THR A 135 -3.49 9.14 -6.38
CA THR A 135 -3.83 9.05 -4.96
C THR A 135 -2.55 8.90 -4.18
N GLY A 136 -2.45 9.53 -3.02
CA GLY A 136 -1.27 9.38 -2.19
C GLY A 136 -1.35 10.13 -0.88
N VAL A 137 -0.29 10.03 -0.09
CA VAL A 137 -0.13 10.74 1.17
C VAL A 137 0.94 11.81 1.00
N GLY A 138 0.62 13.05 1.37
CA GLY A 138 1.55 14.18 1.34
C GLY A 138 1.32 15.08 2.55
N VAL A 139 2.22 16.04 2.77
CA VAL A 139 2.08 17.03 3.84
C VAL A 139 1.56 18.33 3.24
N VAL A 140 0.55 18.92 3.85
CA VAL A 140 -0.06 20.20 3.45
C VAL A 140 -0.23 21.04 4.70
N GLU A 141 0.43 22.19 4.77
CA GLU A 141 0.44 23.08 5.94
C GLU A 141 0.86 22.35 7.23
N GLY A 142 1.88 21.50 7.14
CA GLY A 142 2.37 20.66 8.23
C GLY A 142 1.48 19.46 8.59
N VAL A 143 0.37 19.23 7.87
CA VAL A 143 -0.58 18.16 8.14
C VAL A 143 -0.48 17.05 7.09
N THR A 144 -0.29 15.81 7.54
CA THR A 144 -0.31 14.63 6.67
C THR A 144 -1.73 14.38 6.16
N CYS A 145 -1.92 14.52 4.85
CA CYS A 145 -3.21 14.42 4.18
C CYS A 145 -3.18 13.29 3.13
N VAL A 146 -4.33 12.64 2.93
CA VAL A 146 -4.58 11.86 1.72
C VAL A 146 -5.05 12.81 0.63
N ILE A 147 -4.35 12.79 -0.51
CA ILE A 147 -4.68 13.59 -1.69
C ILE A 147 -5.20 12.66 -2.78
N VAL A 148 -6.31 13.03 -3.39
CA VAL A 148 -6.97 12.30 -4.49
C VAL A 148 -7.20 13.27 -5.64
N ALA A 149 -6.50 13.10 -6.75
CA ALA A 149 -6.54 14.00 -7.89
C ALA A 149 -6.93 13.26 -9.18
N ASN A 150 -8.06 13.65 -9.79
CA ASN A 150 -8.47 13.08 -11.07
C ASN A 150 -7.52 13.51 -12.20
N ASP A 151 -7.24 12.60 -13.13
CA ASP A 151 -6.50 12.90 -14.34
C ASP A 151 -7.42 13.05 -15.54
N SER A 152 -7.85 14.28 -15.82
CA SER A 152 -8.70 14.60 -16.96
C SER A 152 -8.05 14.35 -18.32
N THR A 153 -6.73 14.12 -18.38
CA THR A 153 -6.03 13.73 -19.62
C THR A 153 -6.22 12.24 -19.93
N VAL A 154 -6.52 11.42 -18.93
CA VAL A 154 -6.80 9.98 -19.08
C VAL A 154 -8.29 9.78 -19.30
N LYS A 155 -8.70 9.51 -20.55
CA LYS A 155 -10.11 9.23 -20.91
C LYS A 155 -11.10 10.28 -20.37
N GLY A 156 -10.69 11.55 -20.34
CA GLY A 156 -11.50 12.65 -19.83
C GLY A 156 -11.70 12.65 -18.30
N GLY A 157 -10.89 11.90 -17.55
CA GLY A 157 -11.02 11.73 -16.10
C GLY A 157 -12.21 10.88 -15.70
N THR A 158 -12.75 10.07 -16.61
CA THR A 158 -13.90 9.20 -16.34
C THR A 158 -13.51 8.05 -15.42
N TYR A 159 -14.43 7.64 -14.54
CA TYR A 159 -14.21 6.54 -13.62
C TYR A 159 -14.41 5.19 -14.31
N TYR A 160 -13.31 4.48 -14.50
CA TYR A 160 -13.32 3.05 -14.77
C TYR A 160 -13.54 2.28 -13.46
N PRO A 161 -13.88 0.97 -13.51
CA PRO A 161 -13.98 0.13 -12.31
C PRO A 161 -12.73 0.21 -11.41
N ILE A 162 -11.53 0.23 -12.01
CA ILE A 162 -10.28 0.38 -11.25
C ILE A 162 -10.15 1.76 -10.59
N THR A 163 -10.70 2.81 -11.21
CA THR A 163 -10.67 4.18 -10.66
C THR A 163 -11.47 4.23 -9.37
N VAL A 164 -12.67 3.62 -9.36
CA VAL A 164 -13.51 3.51 -8.16
C VAL A 164 -12.76 2.75 -7.06
N LYS A 165 -12.22 1.58 -7.39
CA LYS A 165 -11.47 0.75 -6.43
C LYS A 165 -10.27 1.50 -5.84
N LYS A 166 -9.51 2.23 -6.67
CA LYS A 166 -8.36 3.02 -6.23
C LYS A 166 -8.77 4.19 -5.34
N HIS A 167 -9.86 4.90 -5.68
CA HIS A 167 -10.39 5.97 -4.85
C HIS A 167 -10.84 5.43 -3.48
N LEU A 168 -11.62 4.34 -3.45
CA LEU A 168 -12.05 3.71 -2.20
C LEU A 168 -10.87 3.23 -1.36
N ARG A 169 -9.80 2.71 -1.98
CA ARG A 169 -8.58 2.35 -1.26
C ARG A 169 -7.91 3.57 -0.63
N ALA A 170 -7.86 4.71 -1.31
CA ALA A 170 -7.33 5.95 -0.73
C ALA A 170 -8.15 6.42 0.49
N GLN A 171 -9.48 6.34 0.42
CA GLN A 171 -10.35 6.65 1.57
C GLN A 171 -10.19 5.66 2.72
N ALA A 172 -9.97 4.37 2.43
CA ALA A 172 -9.68 3.38 3.46
C ALA A 172 -8.37 3.73 4.20
N VAL A 173 -7.30 4.08 3.46
CA VAL A 173 -6.05 4.56 4.05
C VAL A 173 -6.30 5.81 4.90
N ALA A 174 -7.07 6.77 4.40
CA ALA A 174 -7.40 7.97 5.14
C ALA A 174 -8.10 7.66 6.46
N ARG A 175 -9.15 6.84 6.43
CA ARG A 175 -9.94 6.49 7.60
C ARG A 175 -9.15 5.68 8.62
N GLU A 176 -8.44 4.65 8.18
CA GLU A 176 -7.62 3.76 9.04
C GLU A 176 -6.53 4.54 9.78
N ASN A 177 -6.02 5.62 9.18
CA ASN A 177 -4.92 6.42 9.72
C ASN A 177 -5.36 7.82 10.20
N LYS A 178 -6.66 8.12 10.21
CA LYS A 178 -7.25 9.41 10.60
C LYS A 178 -6.65 10.61 9.86
N LEU A 179 -6.41 10.48 8.56
CA LEU A 179 -5.81 11.52 7.73
C LEU A 179 -6.90 12.36 7.04
N PRO A 180 -6.83 13.71 7.09
CA PRO A 180 -7.68 14.57 6.29
C PRO A 180 -7.59 14.22 4.80
N CYS A 181 -8.71 14.39 4.09
CA CYS A 181 -8.79 14.10 2.66
C CYS A 181 -8.90 15.40 1.85
N ILE A 182 -8.08 15.52 0.80
CA ILE A 182 -8.13 16.60 -0.17
C ILE A 182 -8.41 16.02 -1.55
N TYR A 183 -9.56 16.36 -2.13
CA TYR A 183 -10.02 15.90 -3.43
C TYR A 183 -9.82 17.00 -4.49
N LEU A 184 -8.89 16.80 -5.42
CA LEU A 184 -8.70 17.66 -6.60
C LEU A 184 -9.57 17.12 -7.75
N VAL A 185 -10.81 17.61 -7.79
CA VAL A 185 -11.89 17.06 -8.64
C VAL A 185 -11.81 17.65 -10.04
N ASP A 186 -11.69 16.77 -11.04
CA ASP A 186 -11.63 17.12 -12.46
C ASP A 186 -12.02 15.90 -13.31
N SER A 187 -13.29 15.51 -13.24
CA SER A 187 -13.80 14.24 -13.76
C SER A 187 -15.02 14.42 -14.67
N GLY A 188 -14.99 13.75 -15.82
CA GLY A 188 -16.14 13.68 -16.74
C GLY A 188 -17.28 12.74 -16.31
N GLY A 189 -17.22 12.14 -15.11
CA GLY A 189 -18.24 11.21 -14.61
C GLY A 189 -17.83 9.73 -14.72
N ALA A 190 -18.81 8.83 -14.81
CA ALA A 190 -18.56 7.39 -14.93
C ALA A 190 -18.19 6.96 -16.36
N ASN A 191 -17.39 5.90 -16.49
CA ASN A 191 -17.19 5.22 -17.76
C ASN A 191 -18.46 4.42 -18.12
N LEU A 192 -19.27 4.96 -19.03
CA LEU A 192 -20.57 4.39 -19.38
C LEU A 192 -20.52 2.95 -19.95
N PRO A 193 -19.54 2.57 -20.81
CA PRO A 193 -19.42 1.19 -21.26
C PRO A 193 -19.27 0.18 -20.11
N HIS A 194 -18.60 0.58 -19.02
CA HIS A 194 -18.36 -0.24 -17.83
C HIS A 194 -19.28 0.12 -16.65
N GLN A 195 -20.42 0.78 -16.89
CA GLN A 195 -21.26 1.35 -15.81
C GLN A 195 -21.74 0.30 -14.78
N ALA A 196 -21.97 -0.94 -15.20
CA ALA A 196 -22.45 -2.01 -14.32
C ALA A 196 -21.42 -2.36 -13.23
N ASP A 197 -20.14 -2.15 -13.54
CA ASP A 197 -19.00 -2.39 -12.64
C ASP A 197 -18.51 -1.10 -11.97
N VAL A 198 -19.23 0.01 -12.18
CA VAL A 198 -18.91 1.33 -11.63
C VAL A 198 -20.01 1.83 -10.70
N PHE A 199 -21.28 1.50 -10.94
CA PHE A 199 -22.42 2.17 -10.29
C PHE A 199 -23.13 1.37 -9.17
N PRO A 200 -23.66 0.16 -9.39
CA PRO A 200 -24.74 -0.38 -8.56
C PRO A 200 -24.35 -1.00 -7.21
N ASP A 201 -23.14 -1.55 -7.07
CA ASP A 201 -22.80 -2.42 -5.94
C ASP A 201 -22.32 -1.65 -4.69
N GLN A 202 -22.27 -2.34 -3.54
CA GLN A 202 -21.90 -1.77 -2.24
C GLN A 202 -20.52 -1.08 -2.25
N ASN A 203 -19.59 -1.57 -3.06
CA ASN A 203 -18.24 -1.04 -3.21
C ASN A 203 -18.02 -0.31 -4.55
N HIS A 204 -19.10 0.18 -5.14
CA HIS A 204 -19.09 0.99 -6.35
C HIS A 204 -19.12 2.49 -6.02
N PHE A 205 -19.29 3.34 -7.03
CA PHE A 205 -19.08 4.80 -6.96
C PHE A 205 -19.76 5.47 -5.77
N GLY A 206 -21.00 5.09 -5.45
CA GLY A 206 -21.76 5.65 -4.33
C GLY A 206 -21.10 5.46 -2.96
N ARG A 207 -20.22 4.47 -2.82
CA ARG A 207 -19.47 4.22 -1.58
C ARG A 207 -18.51 5.35 -1.23
N ILE A 208 -18.05 6.12 -2.22
CA ILE A 208 -17.19 7.30 -2.02
C ILE A 208 -17.90 8.31 -1.12
N PHE A 209 -19.17 8.61 -1.42
CA PHE A 209 -19.98 9.56 -0.65
C PHE A 209 -20.29 9.04 0.76
N TYR A 210 -20.65 7.75 0.86
CA TYR A 210 -20.85 7.09 2.15
C TYR A 210 -19.60 7.23 3.03
N ASN A 211 -18.41 6.95 2.49
CA ASN A 211 -17.16 7.06 3.23
C ASN A 211 -16.85 8.51 3.63
N GLN A 212 -17.08 9.49 2.74
CA GLN A 212 -16.91 10.92 3.07
C GLN A 212 -17.77 11.33 4.27
N ALA A 213 -19.07 10.98 4.25
CA ALA A 213 -19.98 11.30 5.34
C ALA A 213 -19.57 10.62 6.66
N ARG A 214 -19.15 9.35 6.61
CA ARG A 214 -18.67 8.62 7.79
C ARG A 214 -17.38 9.21 8.36
N MET A 215 -16.38 9.45 7.51
CA MET A 215 -15.13 10.07 7.92
C MET A 215 -15.35 11.47 8.50
N SER A 216 -16.23 12.27 7.91
CA SER A 216 -16.61 13.57 8.46
C SER A 216 -17.24 13.45 9.86
N SER A 217 -18.13 12.47 10.07
CA SER A 217 -18.70 12.21 11.41
C SER A 217 -17.68 11.72 12.45
N GLU A 218 -16.56 11.15 11.98
CA GLU A 218 -15.43 10.72 12.83
C GLU A 218 -14.43 11.86 13.09
N GLY A 219 -14.72 13.09 12.60
CA GLY A 219 -13.85 14.25 12.75
C GLY A 219 -12.67 14.28 11.78
N ILE A 220 -12.71 13.49 10.69
CA ILE A 220 -11.68 13.48 9.64
C ILE A 220 -12.11 14.46 8.53
N PRO A 221 -11.43 15.62 8.37
CA PRO A 221 -11.84 16.65 7.42
C PRO A 221 -11.90 16.16 5.97
N GLN A 222 -12.92 16.59 5.25
CA GLN A 222 -13.16 16.28 3.84
C GLN A 222 -13.15 17.58 3.04
N ILE A 223 -12.13 17.81 2.22
CA ILE A 223 -11.92 19.06 1.48
C ILE A 223 -11.97 18.76 -0.02
N ALA A 224 -12.76 19.51 -0.78
CA ALA A 224 -12.85 19.37 -2.23
C ALA A 224 -12.44 20.67 -2.92
N VAL A 225 -11.61 20.54 -3.96
CA VAL A 225 -11.19 21.61 -4.86
C VAL A 225 -11.63 21.22 -6.26
N VAL A 226 -12.67 21.88 -6.78
CA VAL A 226 -13.23 21.58 -8.10
C VAL A 226 -12.49 22.40 -9.15
N MET A 227 -11.81 21.71 -10.07
CA MET A 227 -10.86 22.31 -11.03
C MET A 227 -11.24 22.02 -12.49
N GLY A 228 -12.47 21.57 -12.73
CA GLY A 228 -12.99 21.20 -14.03
C GLY A 228 -14.38 20.57 -13.94
N PRO A 229 -14.77 19.73 -14.90
CA PRO A 229 -16.04 19.01 -14.85
C PRO A 229 -16.21 18.23 -13.55
N CYS A 230 -17.45 18.24 -13.06
CA CYS A 230 -17.89 17.56 -11.85
C CYS A 230 -19.39 17.24 -12.02
N THR A 231 -19.69 16.39 -13.00
CA THR A 231 -21.07 16.12 -13.43
C THR A 231 -21.52 14.75 -12.93
N ALA A 232 -22.74 14.72 -12.39
CA ALA A 232 -23.43 13.60 -11.73
C ALA A 232 -22.79 13.17 -10.40
#